data_AF-A0A916HN56-F1
#
_entry.id   AF-A0A916HN56-F1
#
_cell.length_a   1.000
_cell.length_b   1.000
_cell.length_c   1.000
_cell.angle_alpha   90.00
_cell.angle_beta   90.00
_cell.angle_gamma   90.00
#
_symmetry.space_group_name_H-M   'P 1'
#
loop_
_entity.id
_entity.type
_entity.pdbx_description
1 polymer ?
#
loop_
_entity_poly.entity_id
_entity_poly.type
_entity_poly.pdbx_seq_one_letter_code
_entity_poly.pdbx_strand_id
1 'polypeptide(L)'
;MIARLIHWSVRNRFLVLLITLLLSAWGAWAVLRAPLDALPDLSDVQVIVQTRWPGQAPQIVQDQVTYPLTTTMLSVPGARTVRGYSYFGDSYVYVLFADGT
;
A
#
# COMPACT_ATOMS: atom_id res chain seq x y z
N MET A 1 -23.08 -16.29 32.50
CA MET A 1 -21.92 -15.37 32.36
C MET A 1 -22.37 -13.96 31.95
N ILE A 2 -23.12 -13.79 30.86
CA ILE A 2 -23.65 -12.48 30.42
C ILE A 2 -24.48 -11.79 31.52
N ALA A 3 -25.41 -12.50 32.17
CA ALA A 3 -26.19 -11.96 33.27
C ALA A 3 -25.34 -11.41 34.43
N ARG A 4 -24.21 -12.07 34.76
CA ARG A 4 -23.28 -11.62 35.80
C ARG A 4 -22.61 -10.30 35.40
N LEU A 5 -22.25 -10.16 34.13
CA LEU A 5 -21.66 -8.92 33.59
C LEU A 5 -22.68 -7.78 33.63
N ILE A 6 -23.93 -8.03 33.21
CA ILE A 6 -25.01 -7.04 33.27
C ILE A 6 -25.26 -6.58 34.72
N HIS A 7 -25.39 -7.52 35.66
CA HIS A 7 -25.58 -7.17 37.06
C HIS A 7 -24.41 -6.36 37.62
N TRP A 8 -23.17 -6.70 37.25
CA TRP A 8 -21.99 -5.94 37.64
C TRP A 8 -21.98 -4.53 37.03
N SER A 9 -22.35 -4.39 35.75
CA SER A 9 -22.46 -3.09 35.07
C SER A 9 -23.53 -2.19 35.71
N VAL A 10 -24.69 -2.76 36.06
CA VAL A 10 -25.77 -2.02 36.74
C VAL A 10 -25.34 -1.58 38.15
N ARG A 11 -24.66 -2.47 38.89
CA ARG A 11 -24.12 -2.16 40.22
C ARG A 11 -23.08 -1.05 40.17
N ASN A 12 -22.24 -1.02 39.14
CA ASN A 12 -21.14 -0.07 38.94
C ASN A 12 -21.48 1.02 37.90
N ARG A 13 -22.74 1.46 37.84
CA ARG A 13 -23.24 2.43 36.85
C ARG A 13 -22.38 3.69 36.70
N PHE A 14 -21.81 4.20 37.80
CA PHE A 14 -20.92 5.37 37.76
C PHE A 14 -19.65 5.09 36.97
N LEU A 15 -19.00 3.97 37.24
CA LEU A 15 -17.77 3.55 36.55
C LEU A 15 -18.06 3.27 35.07
N VAL A 16 -19.19 2.63 34.77
CA VAL A 16 -19.63 2.40 33.39
C VAL A 16 -19.83 3.72 32.65
N LEU A 17 -20.54 4.69 33.23
CA LEU A 17 -20.75 6.01 32.62
C LEU A 17 -19.45 6.78 32.41
N LEU A 18 -18.53 6.74 33.37
CA LEU A 18 -17.22 7.37 33.25
C LEU A 18 -16.40 6.78 32.10
N ILE A 19 -16.34 5.44 32.02
CA ILE A 19 -15.64 4.74 30.93
C ILE A 19 -16.27 5.08 29.58
N THR A 20 -17.60 5.09 29.49
CA THR A 20 -18.31 5.48 28.27
C THR A 20 -17.94 6.89 27.84
N LEU A 21 -17.91 7.85 28.76
CA LEU A 21 -17.56 9.24 28.47
C LEU A 21 -16.10 9.37 27.98
N LEU A 22 -15.17 8.66 28.62
CA LEU A 22 -13.77 8.65 28.20
C LEU A 22 -13.60 8.02 26.81
N LEU A 23 -14.26 6.89 26.54
CA LEU A 23 -14.23 6.22 25.24
C LEU A 23 -14.87 7.09 24.14
N SER A 24 -15.97 7.78 24.44
CA SER A 24 -16.60 8.71 23.49
C SER A 24 -15.71 9.91 23.18
N ALA A 25 -15.06 10.51 24.19
CA ALA A 25 -14.12 11.61 23.99
C ALA A 25 -12.90 11.16 23.18
N TRP A 26 -12.36 9.98 23.48
CA TRP A 26 -11.26 9.38 22.73
C TRP A 26 -11.66 9.09 21.28
N GLY A 27 -12.85 8.52 21.07
CA GLY A 27 -13.39 8.25 19.74
C GLY A 27 -13.57 9.52 18.92
N ALA A 28 -14.12 10.58 19.50
CA ALA A 28 -14.26 11.88 18.83
C ALA A 28 -12.89 12.45 18.43
N TRP A 29 -11.92 12.39 19.35
CA TRP A 29 -10.55 12.82 19.07
C TRP A 29 -9.87 12.00 17.97
N ALA A 30 -10.11 10.68 17.94
CA ALA A 30 -9.58 9.78 16.91
C ALA A 30 -10.19 10.08 15.53
N VAL A 31 -11.51 10.26 15.45
CA VAL A 31 -12.20 10.60 14.18
C VAL A 31 -11.73 11.93 13.63
N LEU A 32 -11.52 12.93 14.48
CA LEU A 32 -11.01 14.25 14.07
C LEU A 32 -9.55 14.21 13.57
N ARG A 33 -8.79 13.17 13.90
CA ARG A 33 -7.38 12.99 13.51
C ARG A 33 -7.15 11.90 12.47
N ALA A 34 -8.18 11.12 12.15
CA ALA A 34 -8.08 10.08 11.15
C ALA A 34 -7.80 10.72 9.77
N PRO A 35 -6.77 10.26 9.04
CA PRO A 35 -6.54 10.75 7.68
C PRO A 35 -7.75 10.39 6.83
N LEU A 36 -8.39 11.41 6.26
CA LEU A 36 -9.52 11.24 5.36
C LEU A 36 -8.98 11.29 3.93
N ASP A 37 -9.11 10.19 3.21
CA ASP A 37 -8.95 10.16 1.76
C ASP A 37 -10.33 10.10 1.10
N ALA A 38 -10.49 10.84 0.01
CA ALA A 38 -11.72 10.87 -0.76
C ALA A 38 -11.85 9.65 -1.68
N LEU A 39 -10.73 9.01 -2.02
CA LEU A 39 -10.68 7.86 -2.91
C LEU A 39 -10.05 6.66 -2.19
N PRO A 40 -10.64 5.46 -2.32
CA PRO A 40 -9.92 4.26 -1.93
C PRO A 40 -8.72 4.06 -2.86
N ASP A 41 -7.59 3.61 -2.33
CA ASP A 41 -6.47 3.19 -3.16
C ASP A 41 -6.88 1.93 -3.95
N LEU A 42 -6.84 2.06 -5.27
CA LEU A 42 -7.19 1.00 -6.23
C LEU A 42 -5.96 0.59 -7.06
N SER A 43 -4.79 1.13 -6.74
CA SER A 43 -3.58 0.93 -7.53
C SER A 43 -2.95 -0.42 -7.22
N ASP A 44 -2.44 -1.10 -8.24
CA ASP A 44 -1.59 -2.27 -8.04
C ASP A 44 -0.30 -1.86 -7.31
N VAL A 45 0.23 -2.73 -6.46
CA VAL A 45 1.56 -2.55 -5.87
C VAL A 45 2.60 -2.66 -6.99
N GLN A 46 3.25 -1.56 -7.32
CA GLN A 46 4.22 -1.52 -8.41
C GLN A 46 5.51 -0.77 -8.02
N VAL A 47 6.63 -1.28 -8.52
CA VAL A 47 7.93 -0.63 -8.42
C VAL A 47 8.40 -0.26 -9.83
N ILE A 48 8.80 1.00 -10.00
CA ILE A 48 9.27 1.53 -11.29
C ILE A 48 10.78 1.75 -11.21
N VAL A 49 11.52 1.13 -12.13
CA VAL A 49 12.95 1.32 -12.31
C VAL A 49 13.16 2.12 -13.59
N GLN A 50 13.57 3.38 -13.44
CA GLN A 50 13.98 4.24 -14.56
C GLN A 50 15.50 4.18 -14.72
N THR A 51 15.96 3.91 -15.93
CA THR A 51 17.38 3.96 -16.30
C THR A 51 17.56 4.88 -17.49
N ARG A 52 18.45 5.87 -17.39
CA ARG A 52 18.74 6.82 -18.48
C ARG A 52 20.00 6.41 -19.23
N TRP A 53 19.95 6.40 -20.56
CA TRP A 53 21.09 6.17 -21.45
C TRP A 53 21.10 7.16 -22.62
N PRO A 54 21.46 8.43 -22.37
CA PRO A 54 21.30 9.50 -23.35
C PRO A 54 21.96 9.21 -24.70
N GLY A 55 21.28 9.58 -25.78
CA GLY A 55 21.80 9.49 -27.15
C GLY A 55 21.69 8.10 -27.79
N GLN A 56 21.18 7.09 -27.09
CA GLN A 56 20.99 5.75 -27.64
C GLN A 56 19.63 5.57 -28.30
N ALA A 57 19.63 4.84 -29.42
CA ALA A 57 18.41 4.43 -30.10
C ALA A 57 17.59 3.46 -29.22
N PRO A 58 16.25 3.48 -29.32
CA PRO A 58 15.39 2.59 -28.52
C PRO A 58 15.76 1.11 -28.62
N GLN A 59 16.23 0.66 -29.79
CA GLN A 59 16.66 -0.72 -30.00
C GLN A 59 17.87 -1.08 -29.12
N ILE A 60 18.87 -0.20 -29.04
CA ILE A 60 20.06 -0.42 -28.20
C ILE A 60 19.66 -0.40 -26.72
N VAL A 61 18.80 0.53 -26.32
CA VAL A 61 18.26 0.59 -24.96
C VAL A 61 17.51 -0.69 -24.60
N GLN A 62 16.69 -1.20 -25.52
CA GLN A 62 15.99 -2.47 -25.34
C GLN A 62 16.95 -3.62 -25.14
N ASP A 63 17.92 -3.80 -26.04
CA ASP A 63 18.79 -4.97 -26.06
C ASP A 63 19.79 -4.97 -24.89
N GLN A 64 20.25 -3.79 -24.47
CA GLN A 64 21.34 -3.65 -23.50
C GLN A 64 20.87 -3.29 -22.08
N VAL A 65 19.66 -2.75 -21.90
CA VAL A 65 19.13 -2.33 -20.59
C VAL A 65 17.80 -2.98 -20.28
N THR A 66 16.78 -2.70 -21.08
CA THR A 66 15.41 -3.05 -20.73
C THR A 66 15.19 -4.56 -20.75
N TYR A 67 15.73 -5.27 -21.74
CA TYR A 67 15.64 -6.73 -21.82
C TYR A 67 16.34 -7.46 -20.66
N PRO A 68 17.62 -7.19 -20.33
CA PRO A 68 18.27 -7.85 -19.20
C PRO A 68 17.60 -7.48 -17.86
N LEU A 69 17.13 -6.23 -17.69
CA LEU A 69 16.40 -5.85 -16.48
C LEU A 69 15.06 -6.55 -16.37
N THR A 70 14.24 -6.56 -17.43
CA THR A 70 12.91 -7.20 -17.38
C THR A 70 13.01 -8.70 -17.15
N THR A 71 13.93 -9.39 -17.82
CA THR A 71 14.12 -10.84 -17.68
C THR A 71 14.61 -11.24 -16.30
N THR A 72 15.51 -10.47 -15.69
CA THR A 72 15.96 -10.71 -14.31
C THR A 72 14.85 -10.40 -13.30
N MET A 73 14.08 -9.34 -13.51
CA MET A 73 12.98 -8.96 -12.62
C MET A 73 11.82 -9.96 -12.62
N LEU A 74 11.65 -10.78 -13.67
CA LEU A 74 10.68 -11.88 -13.67
C LEU A 74 10.98 -12.94 -12.61
N SER A 75 12.22 -13.03 -12.12
CA SER A 75 12.62 -13.98 -11.08
C SER A 75 12.45 -13.45 -9.65
N VAL A 76 12.05 -12.19 -9.49
CA VAL A 76 11.85 -11.58 -8.17
C VAL A 76 10.64 -12.21 -7.49
N PRO A 77 10.78 -12.72 -6.24
CA PRO A 77 9.66 -13.28 -5.51
C PRO A 77 8.52 -12.26 -5.35
N GLY A 78 7.29 -12.69 -5.62
CA GLY A 78 6.10 -11.84 -5.54
C GLY A 78 5.83 -10.99 -6.78
N ALA A 79 6.74 -10.94 -7.76
CA ALA A 79 6.48 -10.27 -9.03
C ALA A 79 5.41 -11.06 -9.82
N ARG A 80 4.29 -10.40 -10.12
CA ARG A 80 3.19 -10.95 -10.93
C ARG A 80 3.41 -10.67 -12.41
N THR A 81 3.86 -9.47 -12.75
CA THR A 81 4.05 -9.06 -14.14
C THR A 81 5.15 -8.01 -14.21
N VAL A 82 6.04 -8.14 -15.19
CA VAL A 82 7.08 -7.14 -15.46
C VAL A 82 6.84 -6.55 -16.84
N ARG A 83 6.77 -5.23 -16.94
CA ARG A 83 6.58 -4.48 -18.20
C ARG A 83 7.79 -3.59 -18.45
N GLY A 84 8.39 -3.69 -19.62
CA GLY A 84 9.51 -2.85 -20.05
C GLY A 84 9.10 -1.90 -21.17
N TYR A 85 9.55 -0.66 -21.10
CA TYR A 85 9.41 0.33 -22.15
C TYR A 85 10.77 0.94 -22.47
N SER A 86 11.13 0.92 -23.75
CA SER A 86 12.37 1.46 -24.28
C SER A 86 12.08 2.68 -25.14
N TYR A 87 12.53 3.84 -24.69
CA TYR A 87 12.46 5.09 -25.42
C TYR A 87 13.85 5.51 -25.89
N PHE A 88 13.91 6.55 -26.71
CA PHE A 88 15.19 7.14 -27.09
C PHE A 88 15.85 7.71 -25.84
N GLY A 89 17.00 7.16 -25.47
CA GLY A 89 17.75 7.60 -24.32
C GLY A 89 17.23 7.20 -22.93
N ASP A 90 16.13 6.45 -22.83
CA ASP A 90 15.50 6.10 -21.54
C ASP A 90 14.89 4.69 -21.55
N SER A 91 14.98 3.99 -20.42
CA SER A 91 14.34 2.69 -20.14
C SER A 91 13.47 2.79 -18.90
N TYR A 92 12.23 2.32 -18.97
CA TYR A 92 11.32 2.17 -17.83
C TYR A 92 10.93 0.71 -17.65
N VAL A 93 11.19 0.16 -16.46
CA VAL A 93 10.79 -1.19 -16.08
C VAL A 93 9.80 -1.10 -14.92
N TYR A 94 8.59 -1.60 -15.13
CA TYR A 94 7.51 -1.66 -14.15
C TYR A 94 7.42 -3.10 -13.64
N VAL A 95 7.61 -3.30 -12.34
CA VAL A 95 7.44 -4.59 -11.67
C VAL A 95 6.15 -4.50 -10.85
N LEU A 96 5.12 -5.22 -11.28
CA LEU A 96 3.84 -5.32 -10.59
C LEU A 96 3.86 -6.53 -9.67
N PHE A 97 3.49 -6.34 -8.42
CA PHE A 97 3.41 -7.39 -7.41
C PHE A 97 1.97 -7.90 -7.24
N ALA A 98 1.82 -9.01 -6.52
CA ALA A 98 0.50 -9.50 -6.13
C ALA A 98 -0.09 -8.66 -4.99
N ASP A 99 -1.42 -8.63 -4.89
CA ASP A 99 -2.10 -7.90 -3.82
C ASP A 99 -1.69 -8.43 -2.44
N GLY A 100 -1.31 -7.54 -1.52
CA GLY A 100 -0.95 -7.87 -0.13
C GLY A 100 0.53 -8.18 0.13
N THR A 101 1.42 -7.92 -0.83
CA THR A 101 2.88 -7.81 -0.62
C THR A 101 3.27 -6.38 -0.24
#